data_AF-K0P2A8-F1
#
_entry.id   AF-K0P2A8-F1
#
_cell.length_a   1.000
_cell.length_b   1.000
_cell.length_c   1.000
_cell.angle_alpha   90.00
_cell.angle_beta   90.00
_cell.angle_gamma   90.00
#
_symmetry.space_group_name_H-M   'P 1'
#
loop_
_entity.id
_entity.type
_entity.pdbx_description
1 polymer ?
#
loop_
_entity_poly.entity_id
_entity_poly.type
_entity_poly.pdbx_seq_one_letter_code
_entity_poly.pdbx_strand_id
1 'polypeptide(L)'
;MLNRSARKINPFFLHYFLFYATFTVFFSFFSCNGVRSELIPKRNTVLSGISDKGKERYLQLLQMNDEVGKGKIQKAISNIKTPDALENFIDKSIENQTIYNKLLKLLPKSERPVFQTHFHQADLDAQAELIKENEKLLQQIQLTSIECQQQYIDFLQVESDQEKTIELKKKILHATKPEEINQLITSTFPNPLQQLNDDAKESLSQLPDHDRQEILKTIHLNSQKSGVTNDHLGGLIKQKQQAQLKKDKAVPTDGWGPKLSLEGKERKQFLFSIMEFPQADQNALKDLFDKVNRDSIENFLSVYHTGFNKKERIELLGTIIYLYKGWPPLTIKLCNTPSSLSNFDRLSIWKKTTSDQVILLTKLDELLQG
;
A
#
# COMPACT_ATOMS: atom_id res chain seq x y z
N MET A 1 -40.24 -54.72 -60.01
CA MET A 1 -39.15 -53.79 -60.38
C MET A 1 -39.26 -52.55 -59.51
N LEU A 2 -38.48 -52.46 -58.44
CA LEU A 2 -38.36 -51.26 -57.60
C LEU A 2 -36.91 -50.78 -57.72
N ASN A 3 -36.72 -49.68 -58.45
CA ASN A 3 -35.44 -49.01 -58.62
C ASN A 3 -34.96 -48.48 -57.26
N ARG A 4 -33.98 -49.14 -56.66
CA ARG A 4 -33.18 -48.56 -55.57
C ARG A 4 -32.24 -47.53 -56.18
N SER A 5 -32.67 -46.27 -56.23
CA SER A 5 -31.75 -45.14 -56.39
C SER A 5 -30.90 -45.02 -55.12
N ALA A 6 -29.71 -45.61 -55.15
CA ALA A 6 -28.69 -45.42 -54.12
C ALA A 6 -28.33 -43.92 -54.04
N ARG A 7 -28.83 -43.22 -53.02
CA ARG A 7 -28.32 -41.89 -52.66
C ARG A 7 -26.89 -42.08 -52.18
N LYS A 8 -25.92 -41.61 -52.98
CA LYS A 8 -24.53 -41.44 -52.54
C LYS A 8 -24.53 -40.48 -51.35
N ILE A 9 -24.40 -41.03 -50.13
CA ILE A 9 -24.09 -40.24 -48.94
C ILE A 9 -22.70 -39.66 -49.18
N ASN A 10 -22.64 -38.33 -49.25
CA ASN A 10 -21.43 -37.60 -49.54
C ASN A 10 -20.43 -37.87 -48.38
N PRO A 11 -19.24 -38.45 -48.62
CA PRO A 11 -18.33 -38.88 -47.56
C PRO A 11 -17.91 -37.73 -46.63
N PHE A 12 -18.01 -36.49 -47.09
CA PHE A 12 -17.74 -35.28 -46.32
C PHE A 12 -18.67 -35.11 -45.10
N PHE A 13 -19.96 -35.44 -45.23
CA PHE A 13 -20.93 -35.32 -44.13
C PHE A 13 -20.75 -36.39 -43.06
N LEU A 14 -20.39 -37.61 -43.46
CA LEU A 14 -20.13 -38.71 -42.53
C LEU A 14 -18.84 -38.46 -41.73
N HIS A 15 -17.81 -37.90 -42.36
CA HIS A 15 -16.57 -37.52 -41.68
C HIS A 15 -16.80 -36.35 -40.72
N TYR A 16 -17.59 -35.35 -41.10
CA TYR A 16 -17.90 -34.22 -40.22
C TYR A 16 -18.76 -34.64 -39.02
N PHE A 17 -19.72 -35.55 -39.21
CA PHE A 17 -20.55 -36.08 -38.13
C PHE A 17 -19.75 -36.99 -37.19
N LEU A 18 -18.87 -37.85 -37.72
CA LEU A 18 -17.97 -38.67 -36.90
C LEU A 18 -16.95 -37.80 -36.15
N PHE A 19 -16.41 -36.76 -36.76
CA PHE A 19 -15.51 -35.81 -36.10
C PHE A 19 -16.23 -35.01 -35.01
N TYR A 20 -17.46 -34.56 -35.24
CA TYR A 20 -18.23 -33.81 -34.24
C TYR A 20 -18.70 -34.71 -33.08
N ALA A 21 -19.03 -35.98 -33.35
CA ALA A 21 -19.41 -36.96 -32.33
C ALA A 21 -18.20 -37.42 -31.50
N THR A 22 -17.04 -37.68 -32.12
CA THR A 22 -15.82 -37.97 -31.36
C THR A 22 -15.32 -36.74 -30.62
N PHE A 23 -15.41 -35.54 -31.20
CA PHE A 23 -15.04 -34.31 -30.52
C PHE A 23 -15.97 -33.99 -29.36
N THR A 24 -17.30 -34.16 -29.46
CA THR A 24 -18.19 -33.94 -28.31
C THR A 24 -18.04 -35.01 -27.22
N VAL A 25 -17.77 -36.27 -27.57
CA VAL A 25 -17.47 -37.32 -26.58
C VAL A 25 -16.11 -37.07 -25.91
N PHE A 26 -15.05 -36.75 -26.66
CA PHE A 26 -13.76 -36.38 -26.07
C PHE A 26 -13.84 -35.08 -25.27
N PHE A 27 -14.52 -34.04 -25.77
CA PHE A 27 -14.66 -32.78 -25.05
C PHE A 27 -15.52 -32.94 -23.80
N SER A 28 -16.52 -33.83 -23.78
CA SER A 28 -17.27 -34.15 -22.56
C SER A 28 -16.47 -35.03 -21.59
N PHE A 29 -15.66 -35.97 -22.09
CA PHE A 29 -14.80 -36.81 -21.26
C PHE A 29 -13.64 -36.01 -20.62
N PHE A 30 -13.04 -35.07 -21.37
CA PHE A 30 -11.97 -34.20 -20.90
C PHE A 30 -12.47 -32.95 -20.17
N SER A 31 -13.64 -32.41 -20.51
CA SER A 31 -14.19 -31.19 -19.86
C SER A 31 -15.11 -31.49 -18.67
N CYS A 32 -15.62 -32.72 -18.51
CA CYS A 32 -16.48 -33.06 -17.36
C CYS A 32 -15.90 -34.10 -16.39
N ASN A 33 -14.74 -34.73 -16.61
CA ASN A 33 -14.20 -35.70 -15.62
C ASN A 33 -12.67 -35.76 -15.46
N GLY A 34 -11.85 -34.94 -16.13
CA GLY A 34 -10.41 -35.25 -16.26
C GLY A 34 -9.37 -34.29 -15.68
N VAL A 35 -9.70 -33.02 -15.41
CA VAL A 35 -8.68 -32.01 -15.04
C VAL A 35 -9.13 -31.17 -13.85
N ARG A 36 -9.21 -31.79 -12.67
CA ARG A 36 -8.96 -31.08 -11.39
C ARG A 36 -8.78 -31.97 -10.16
N SER A 37 -8.57 -33.28 -10.30
CA SER A 37 -8.24 -34.14 -9.14
C SER A 37 -6.73 -34.27 -8.92
N GLU A 38 -5.91 -34.29 -9.97
CA GLU A 38 -4.47 -34.61 -9.85
C GLU A 38 -3.54 -33.38 -9.77
N LEU A 39 -4.05 -32.18 -10.05
CA LEU A 39 -3.35 -30.90 -9.82
C LEU A 39 -3.75 -30.23 -8.50
N ILE A 40 -4.46 -30.94 -7.64
CA ILE A 40 -4.71 -30.50 -6.27
C ILE A 40 -3.59 -31.11 -5.41
N PRO A 41 -2.55 -30.35 -5.04
CA PRO A 41 -1.48 -30.86 -4.19
C PRO A 41 -2.10 -31.16 -2.82
N LYS A 42 -2.44 -32.43 -2.52
CA LYS A 42 -3.05 -32.89 -1.25
C LYS A 42 -3.81 -31.74 -0.55
N ARG A 43 -4.78 -31.10 -1.22
CA ARG A 43 -5.58 -30.07 -0.52
C ARG A 43 -6.28 -30.85 0.56
N ASN A 44 -5.96 -30.47 1.78
CA ASN A 44 -6.48 -31.03 3.00
C ASN A 44 -7.95 -31.44 2.80
N THR A 45 -8.28 -32.73 2.86
CA THR A 45 -9.66 -33.25 2.71
C THR A 45 -10.62 -32.61 3.71
N VAL A 46 -10.07 -31.99 4.76
CA VAL A 46 -10.76 -31.16 5.73
C VAL A 46 -11.37 -29.88 5.11
N LEU A 47 -10.76 -29.29 4.06
CA LEU A 47 -11.29 -28.12 3.34
C LEU A 47 -12.60 -28.42 2.58
N SER A 48 -12.87 -29.67 2.21
CA SER A 48 -14.18 -30.02 1.65
C SER A 48 -15.26 -30.19 2.73
N GLY A 49 -14.84 -30.40 3.98
CA GLY A 49 -15.72 -30.62 5.13
C GLY A 49 -16.12 -29.35 5.89
N ILE A 50 -15.57 -28.19 5.55
CA ILE A 50 -16.00 -26.90 6.12
C ILE A 50 -17.26 -26.37 5.42
N SER A 51 -18.01 -25.54 6.13
CA SER A 51 -19.22 -24.87 5.64
C SER A 51 -18.91 -23.98 4.43
N ASP A 52 -19.94 -23.66 3.63
CA ASP A 52 -19.78 -22.77 2.49
C ASP A 52 -19.36 -21.36 2.92
N LYS A 53 -19.84 -20.90 4.08
CA LYS A 53 -19.37 -19.66 4.72
C LYS A 53 -17.88 -19.74 5.10
N GLY A 54 -17.42 -20.88 5.61
CA GLY A 54 -16.01 -21.14 5.89
C GLY A 54 -15.15 -21.09 4.62
N LYS A 55 -15.64 -21.61 3.48
CA LYS A 55 -14.95 -21.54 2.18
C LYS A 55 -14.86 -20.10 1.65
N GLU A 56 -15.93 -19.32 1.78
CA GLU A 56 -15.91 -17.90 1.42
C GLU A 56 -14.88 -17.13 2.24
N ARG A 57 -14.84 -17.36 3.55
CA ARG A 57 -13.86 -16.76 4.46
C ARG A 57 -12.44 -17.21 4.15
N TYR A 58 -12.23 -18.47 3.79
CA TYR A 58 -10.92 -18.94 3.32
C TYR A 58 -10.45 -18.18 2.07
N LEU A 59 -11.33 -17.98 1.10
CA LEU A 59 -11.00 -17.18 -0.09
C LEU A 59 -10.71 -15.73 0.25
N GLN A 60 -11.47 -15.13 1.16
CA GLN A 60 -11.22 -13.79 1.68
C GLN A 60 -9.82 -13.70 2.33
N LEU A 61 -9.47 -14.67 3.19
CA LEU A 61 -8.17 -14.72 3.84
C LEU A 61 -7.02 -14.77 2.83
N LEU A 62 -7.15 -15.57 1.76
CA LEU A 62 -6.15 -15.62 0.69
C LEU A 62 -6.05 -14.30 -0.08
N GLN A 63 -7.16 -13.59 -0.30
CA GLN A 63 -7.16 -12.29 -0.98
C GLN A 63 -6.52 -11.17 -0.13
N MET A 64 -6.54 -11.30 1.20
CA MET A 64 -5.96 -10.33 2.12
C MET A 64 -4.44 -10.45 2.31
N ASN A 65 -3.82 -11.49 1.73
CA ASN A 65 -2.42 -11.83 1.93
C ASN A 65 -1.65 -11.78 0.59
N ASP A 66 -0.36 -11.47 0.67
CA ASP A 66 0.59 -11.59 -0.43
C ASP A 66 1.01 -13.06 -0.66
N GLU A 67 1.85 -13.33 -1.66
CA GLU A 67 2.28 -14.70 -1.98
C GLU A 67 3.00 -15.39 -0.81
N VAL A 68 3.76 -14.63 -0.01
CA VAL A 68 4.46 -15.14 1.18
C VAL A 68 3.46 -15.55 2.27
N GLY A 69 2.48 -14.69 2.57
CA GLY A 69 1.41 -14.95 3.53
C GLY A 69 0.52 -16.12 3.10
N LYS A 70 0.14 -16.18 1.82
CA LYS A 70 -0.62 -17.31 1.24
C LYS A 70 0.11 -18.64 1.44
N GLY A 71 1.41 -18.68 1.21
CA GLY A 71 2.23 -19.89 1.43
C GLY A 71 2.21 -20.37 2.89
N LYS A 72 2.27 -19.44 3.86
CA LYS A 72 2.19 -19.77 5.29
C LYS A 72 0.82 -20.27 5.71
N ILE A 73 -0.24 -19.61 5.25
CA ILE A 73 -1.62 -20.03 5.49
C ILE A 73 -1.85 -21.46 4.95
N GLN A 74 -1.38 -21.75 3.74
CA GLN A 74 -1.50 -23.10 3.17
C GLN A 74 -0.75 -24.16 3.99
N LYS A 75 0.46 -23.85 4.47
CA LYS A 75 1.25 -24.75 5.34
C LYS A 75 0.61 -24.94 6.72
N ALA A 76 0.02 -23.90 7.29
CA ALA A 76 -0.70 -24.00 8.56
C ALA A 76 -1.95 -24.87 8.40
N ILE A 77 -2.73 -24.62 7.34
CA ILE A 77 -3.94 -25.38 7.03
C ILE A 77 -3.62 -26.85 6.79
N SER A 78 -2.50 -27.22 6.16
CA SER A 78 -2.17 -28.63 5.92
C SER A 78 -1.99 -29.45 7.20
N ASN A 79 -1.75 -28.80 8.35
CA ASN A 79 -1.58 -29.48 9.63
C ASN A 79 -2.89 -29.63 10.43
N ILE A 80 -3.97 -28.96 10.01
CA ILE A 80 -5.26 -28.98 10.70
C ILE A 80 -6.06 -30.21 10.28
N LYS A 81 -6.57 -30.97 11.26
CA LYS A 81 -7.19 -32.29 11.02
C LYS A 81 -8.71 -32.32 11.09
N THR A 82 -9.36 -31.25 11.58
CA THR A 82 -10.83 -31.21 11.74
C THR A 82 -11.42 -29.95 11.09
N PRO A 83 -12.65 -30.04 10.52
CA PRO A 83 -13.31 -28.88 9.90
C PRO A 83 -13.50 -27.71 10.86
N ASP A 84 -13.94 -27.98 12.09
CA ASP A 84 -14.18 -26.92 13.09
C ASP A 84 -12.89 -26.19 13.48
N ALA A 85 -11.77 -26.91 13.64
CA ALA A 85 -10.49 -26.29 13.92
C ALA A 85 -9.98 -25.47 12.73
N LEU A 86 -10.32 -25.88 11.51
CA LEU A 86 -9.96 -25.15 10.30
C LEU A 86 -10.78 -23.87 10.17
N GLU A 87 -12.08 -23.90 10.43
CA GLU A 87 -12.92 -22.69 10.45
C GLU A 87 -12.46 -21.71 11.52
N ASN A 88 -12.19 -22.18 12.74
CA ASN A 88 -11.66 -21.34 13.82
C ASN A 88 -10.30 -20.71 13.46
N PHE A 89 -9.42 -21.47 12.80
CA PHE A 89 -8.15 -20.94 12.32
C PHE A 89 -8.35 -19.84 11.27
N ILE A 90 -9.25 -20.07 10.30
CA ILE A 90 -9.56 -19.09 9.25
C ILE A 90 -10.11 -17.80 9.86
N ASP A 91 -11.06 -17.92 10.78
CA ASP A 91 -11.69 -16.77 11.43
C ASP A 91 -10.69 -15.93 12.21
N LYS A 92 -9.87 -16.56 13.06
CA LYS A 92 -8.80 -15.87 13.79
C LYS A 92 -7.75 -15.26 12.87
N SER A 93 -7.39 -15.96 11.79
CA SER A 93 -6.42 -15.44 10.81
C SER A 93 -6.95 -14.19 10.10
N ILE A 94 -8.24 -14.16 9.75
CA ILE A 94 -8.88 -12.99 9.14
C ILE A 94 -8.90 -11.82 10.11
N GLU A 95 -9.24 -12.07 11.37
CA GLU A 95 -9.22 -11.05 12.43
C GLU A 95 -7.81 -10.45 12.57
N ASN A 96 -6.80 -11.29 12.78
CA ASN A 96 -5.40 -10.88 12.87
C ASN A 96 -4.96 -10.09 11.63
N GLN A 97 -5.21 -10.62 10.42
CA GLN A 97 -4.82 -9.96 9.18
C GLN A 97 -5.53 -8.61 8.99
N THR A 98 -6.78 -8.49 9.42
CA THR A 98 -7.54 -7.24 9.36
C THR A 98 -6.90 -6.18 10.26
N ILE A 99 -6.54 -6.55 11.49
CA ILE A 99 -5.92 -5.62 12.44
C ILE A 99 -4.50 -5.28 11.98
N TYR A 100 -3.72 -6.26 11.56
CA TYR A 100 -2.40 -6.07 10.94
C TYR A 100 -2.43 -5.05 9.80
N ASN A 101 -3.36 -5.19 8.85
CA ASN A 101 -3.49 -4.25 7.73
C ASN A 101 -3.89 -2.84 8.18
N LYS A 102 -4.64 -2.70 9.28
CA LYS A 102 -4.94 -1.39 9.89
C LYS A 102 -3.68 -0.82 10.55
N LEU A 103 -2.96 -1.62 11.34
CA LEU A 103 -1.73 -1.23 12.03
C LEU A 103 -0.65 -0.79 11.03
N LEU A 104 -0.45 -1.50 9.92
CA LEU A 104 0.50 -1.09 8.88
C LEU A 104 0.26 0.32 8.34
N LYS A 105 -1.00 0.75 8.25
CA LYS A 105 -1.35 2.11 7.79
C LYS A 105 -1.05 3.16 8.84
N LEU A 106 -1.16 2.80 10.12
CA LEU A 106 -0.96 3.68 11.26
C LEU A 106 0.51 3.74 11.71
N LEU A 107 1.29 2.69 11.42
CA LEU A 107 2.69 2.61 11.79
C LEU A 107 3.56 3.53 10.91
N PRO A 108 4.57 4.18 11.50
CA PRO A 108 5.55 4.97 10.76
C PRO A 108 6.26 4.10 9.71
N LYS A 109 6.60 4.70 8.55
CA LYS A 109 7.24 3.97 7.44
C LYS A 109 8.52 3.23 7.85
N SER A 110 9.28 3.78 8.80
CA SER A 110 10.50 3.15 9.34
C SER A 110 10.24 1.83 10.07
N GLU A 111 9.07 1.66 10.68
CA GLU A 111 8.76 0.49 11.50
C GLU A 111 8.10 -0.64 10.73
N ARG A 112 7.48 -0.32 9.58
CA ARG A 112 6.74 -1.29 8.77
C ARG A 112 7.57 -2.52 8.42
N PRO A 113 8.80 -2.43 7.90
CA PRO A 113 9.55 -3.63 7.51
C PRO A 113 9.81 -4.58 8.68
N VAL A 114 10.12 -4.04 9.87
CA VAL A 114 10.38 -4.83 11.08
C VAL A 114 9.09 -5.48 11.57
N PHE A 115 7.98 -4.73 11.61
CA PHE A 115 6.68 -5.25 12.00
C PHE A 115 6.17 -6.34 11.04
N GLN A 116 6.29 -6.12 9.73
CA GLN A 116 5.96 -7.12 8.69
C GLN A 116 6.79 -8.39 8.89
N THR A 117 8.10 -8.24 9.10
CA THR A 117 9.00 -9.38 9.31
C THR A 117 8.60 -10.20 10.54
N HIS A 118 8.37 -9.54 11.69
CA HIS A 118 7.96 -10.23 12.92
C HIS A 118 6.57 -10.87 12.77
N PHE A 119 5.61 -10.16 12.17
CA PHE A 119 4.26 -10.67 11.97
C PHE A 119 4.27 -11.93 11.08
N HIS A 120 5.04 -11.90 10.00
CA HIS A 120 5.16 -13.07 9.14
C HIS A 120 5.88 -14.22 9.86
N GLN A 121 6.93 -13.97 10.63
CA GLN A 121 7.69 -15.02 11.33
C GLN A 121 6.93 -15.66 12.50
N ALA A 122 6.00 -14.93 13.12
CA ALA A 122 5.19 -15.40 14.24
C ALA A 122 4.17 -16.48 13.86
N ASP A 123 3.87 -17.38 14.80
CA ASP A 123 2.70 -18.26 14.72
C ASP A 123 1.41 -17.49 15.05
N LEU A 124 0.26 -18.16 15.00
CA LEU A 124 -1.04 -17.48 15.10
C LEU A 124 -1.28 -16.80 16.45
N ASP A 125 -0.81 -17.41 17.54
CA ASP A 125 -0.97 -16.87 18.88
C ASP A 125 0.04 -15.73 19.12
N ALA A 126 1.28 -15.89 18.67
CA ALA A 126 2.29 -14.83 18.70
C ALA A 126 1.91 -13.64 17.80
N GLN A 127 1.21 -13.87 16.68
CA GLN A 127 0.65 -12.80 15.85
C GLN A 127 -0.42 -12.00 16.60
N ALA A 128 -1.31 -12.69 17.32
CA ALA A 128 -2.35 -12.03 18.09
C ALA A 128 -1.76 -11.15 19.21
N GLU A 129 -0.76 -11.66 19.94
CA GLU A 129 -0.05 -10.88 20.96
C GLU A 129 0.71 -9.70 20.35
N LEU A 130 1.45 -9.92 19.26
CA LEU A 130 2.17 -8.84 18.55
C LEU A 130 1.22 -7.73 18.08
N ILE A 131 0.06 -8.09 17.53
CA ILE A 131 -0.97 -7.14 17.11
C ILE A 131 -1.48 -6.35 18.31
N LYS A 132 -1.83 -7.04 19.40
CA LYS A 132 -2.42 -6.43 20.60
C LYS A 132 -1.44 -5.46 21.28
N GLU A 133 -0.16 -5.83 21.34
CA GLU A 133 0.89 -4.95 21.84
C GLU A 133 1.03 -3.69 20.97
N ASN A 134 1.09 -3.83 19.64
CA ASN A 134 1.22 -2.69 18.74
C ASN A 134 -0.02 -1.79 18.73
N GLU A 135 -1.22 -2.37 18.82
CA GLU A 135 -2.46 -1.61 18.94
C GLU A 135 -2.49 -0.79 20.23
N LYS A 136 -2.13 -1.41 21.36
CA LYS A 136 -2.05 -0.72 22.64
C LYS A 136 -1.00 0.40 22.63
N LEU A 137 0.17 0.15 22.05
CA LEU A 137 1.23 1.13 21.91
C LEU A 137 0.76 2.35 21.12
N LEU A 138 0.12 2.14 19.96
CA LEU A 138 -0.44 3.22 19.16
C LEU A 138 -1.50 4.01 19.92
N GLN A 139 -2.41 3.33 20.62
CA GLN A 139 -3.43 4.01 21.44
C GLN A 139 -2.79 4.90 22.50
N GLN A 140 -1.75 4.43 23.20
CA GLN A 140 -1.05 5.23 24.21
C GLN A 140 -0.34 6.43 23.61
N ILE A 141 0.31 6.28 22.45
CA ILE A 141 0.96 7.40 21.74
C ILE A 141 -0.09 8.40 21.26
N GLN A 142 -1.25 7.95 20.79
CA GLN A 142 -2.33 8.84 20.35
C GLN A 142 -2.94 9.69 21.48
N LEU A 143 -2.73 9.32 22.74
CA LEU A 143 -3.15 10.13 23.89
C LEU A 143 -2.22 11.31 24.17
N THR A 144 -1.06 11.39 23.52
CA THR A 144 -0.11 12.50 23.70
C THR A 144 -0.33 13.63 22.68
N SER A 145 0.35 14.77 22.88
CA SER A 145 0.28 15.88 21.94
C SER A 145 0.85 15.49 20.56
N ILE A 146 0.37 16.13 19.50
CA ILE A 146 0.86 15.91 18.12
C ILE A 146 2.39 16.09 18.06
N GLU A 147 2.93 17.06 18.79
CA GLU A 147 4.37 17.27 18.90
C GLU A 147 5.09 16.04 19.46
N CYS A 148 4.57 15.45 20.55
CA CYS A 148 5.17 14.26 21.16
C CYS A 148 5.05 13.03 20.25
N GLN A 149 3.93 12.89 19.52
CA GLN A 149 3.77 11.84 18.51
C GLN A 149 4.82 11.99 17.39
N GLN A 150 5.07 13.22 16.92
CA GLN A 150 6.07 13.48 15.91
C GLN A 150 7.48 13.22 16.43
N GLN A 151 7.77 13.59 17.67
CA GLN A 151 9.02 13.26 18.34
C GLN A 151 9.21 11.74 18.44
N TYR A 152 8.18 10.98 18.81
CA TYR A 152 8.27 9.52 18.81
C TYR A 152 8.66 8.97 17.42
N ILE A 153 8.01 9.46 16.36
CA ILE A 153 8.33 9.07 14.97
C ILE A 153 9.78 9.43 14.61
N ASP A 154 10.21 10.64 14.94
CA ASP A 154 11.55 11.13 14.64
C ASP A 154 12.62 10.30 15.37
N PHE A 155 12.38 9.92 16.63
CA PHE A 155 13.26 9.01 17.38
C PHE A 155 13.41 7.66 16.65
N LEU A 156 12.31 7.03 16.28
CA LEU A 156 12.31 5.72 15.61
C LEU A 156 12.98 5.73 14.22
N GLN A 157 13.01 6.89 13.55
CA GLN A 157 13.66 7.04 12.25
C GLN A 157 15.18 7.22 12.36
N VAL A 158 15.65 7.66 13.51
CA VAL A 158 17.02 8.13 13.71
C VAL A 158 17.82 7.16 14.59
N GLU A 159 17.15 6.52 15.55
CA GLU A 159 17.78 5.51 16.40
C GLU A 159 18.05 4.24 15.61
N SER A 160 19.33 3.91 15.46
CA SER A 160 19.80 2.67 14.83
C SER A 160 19.83 1.49 15.78
N ASP A 161 19.83 1.75 17.10
CA ASP A 161 19.85 0.72 18.14
C ASP A 161 18.44 0.15 18.38
N GLN A 162 18.23 -1.08 17.91
CA GLN A 162 16.97 -1.79 18.08
C GLN A 162 16.65 -2.07 19.55
N GLU A 163 17.65 -2.27 20.42
CA GLU A 163 17.41 -2.59 21.83
C GLU A 163 16.80 -1.39 22.57
N LYS A 164 17.34 -0.18 22.34
CA LYS A 164 16.78 1.06 22.91
C LYS A 164 15.37 1.33 22.44
N THR A 165 15.11 1.05 21.17
CA THR A 165 13.77 1.20 20.59
C THR A 165 12.79 0.24 21.24
N ILE A 166 13.18 -1.02 21.44
CA ILE A 166 12.34 -2.03 22.12
C ILE A 166 12.12 -1.65 23.58
N GLU A 167 13.16 -1.17 24.28
CA GLU A 167 13.06 -0.76 25.68
C GLU A 167 12.11 0.42 25.87
N LEU A 168 12.20 1.45 25.00
CA LEU A 168 11.28 2.58 25.01
C LEU A 168 9.84 2.13 24.78
N LYS A 169 9.60 1.26 23.78
CA LYS A 169 8.25 0.73 23.50
C LYS A 169 7.66 0.00 24.70
N LYS A 170 8.45 -0.83 25.38
CA LYS A 170 8.03 -1.52 26.61
C LYS A 170 7.69 -0.53 27.72
N LYS A 171 8.52 0.51 27.92
CA LYS A 171 8.25 1.55 28.92
C LYS A 171 6.95 2.30 28.62
N ILE A 172 6.70 2.68 27.36
CA ILE A 172 5.45 3.32 26.94
C ILE A 172 4.26 2.39 27.19
N LEU A 173 4.36 1.10 26.83
CA LEU A 173 3.32 0.09 27.05
C LEU A 173 2.84 -0.05 28.50
N HIS A 174 3.72 0.27 29.46
CA HIS A 174 3.42 0.26 30.89
C HIS A 174 3.08 1.62 31.47
N ALA A 175 3.30 2.71 30.73
CA ALA A 175 2.96 4.05 31.16
C ALA A 175 1.44 4.22 31.28
N THR A 176 1.02 4.94 32.32
CA THR A 176 -0.42 5.10 32.65
C THR A 176 -0.93 6.50 32.38
N LYS A 177 -0.03 7.47 32.20
CA LYS A 177 -0.35 8.89 32.01
C LYS A 177 0.33 9.46 30.76
N PRO A 178 -0.34 10.33 29.98
CA PRO A 178 0.26 10.98 28.82
C PRO A 178 1.55 11.75 29.14
N GLU A 179 1.64 12.38 30.31
CA GLU A 179 2.81 13.15 30.73
C GLU A 179 4.04 12.25 30.97
N GLU A 180 3.80 11.03 31.48
CA GLU A 180 4.85 10.01 31.67
C GLU A 180 5.38 9.56 30.30
N ILE A 181 4.49 9.35 29.33
CA ILE A 181 4.86 9.00 27.95
C ILE A 181 5.69 10.12 27.33
N ASN A 182 5.29 11.38 27.50
CA ASN A 182 6.06 12.54 27.01
C ASN A 182 7.47 12.58 27.62
N GLN A 183 7.60 12.37 28.93
CA GLN A 183 8.89 12.32 29.61
C GLN A 183 9.76 11.16 29.11
N LEU A 184 9.18 9.97 28.92
CA LEU A 184 9.89 8.81 28.40
C LEU A 184 10.43 9.06 26.99
N ILE A 185 9.60 9.61 26.09
CA ILE A 185 10.01 9.95 24.74
C ILE A 185 11.12 11.00 24.79
N THR A 186 10.89 12.12 25.47
CA THR A 186 11.85 13.24 25.53
C THR A 186 13.19 12.84 26.15
N SER A 187 13.19 12.05 27.21
CA SER A 187 14.41 11.61 27.90
C SER A 187 15.23 10.55 27.13
N THR A 188 14.63 9.91 26.13
CA THR A 188 15.30 8.89 25.31
C THR A 188 15.91 9.47 24.03
N PHE A 189 15.58 10.73 23.68
CA PHE A 189 16.19 11.42 22.54
C PHE A 189 17.70 11.63 22.70
N PRO A 190 18.48 11.64 21.60
CA PRO A 190 19.87 12.09 21.63
C PRO A 190 20.01 13.49 22.25
N ASN A 191 21.02 13.70 23.10
CA ASN A 191 21.26 14.94 23.85
C ASN A 191 21.09 16.25 23.05
N PRO A 192 21.53 16.37 21.77
CA PRO A 192 21.38 17.63 21.04
C PRO A 192 19.93 17.97 20.66
N LEU A 193 19.03 16.98 20.58
CA LEU A 193 17.58 17.19 20.36
C LEU A 193 16.86 17.55 21.65
N GLN A 194 17.29 17.00 22.77
CA GLN A 194 16.77 17.37 24.10
C GLN A 194 17.06 18.84 24.43
N GLN A 195 18.21 19.35 23.95
CA GLN A 195 18.69 20.71 24.20
C GLN A 195 18.08 21.77 23.27
N LEU A 196 17.24 21.39 22.30
CA LEU A 196 16.46 22.35 21.54
C LEU A 196 15.43 23.04 22.44
N ASN A 197 15.27 24.35 22.27
CA ASN A 197 14.17 25.07 22.90
C ASN A 197 12.83 24.71 22.24
N ASP A 198 11.73 25.00 22.92
CA ASP A 198 10.39 24.59 22.48
C ASP A 198 10.04 25.21 21.11
N ASP A 199 10.41 26.47 20.88
CA ASP A 199 10.23 27.12 19.56
C ASP A 199 10.95 26.38 18.41
N ALA A 200 12.15 25.85 18.66
CA ALA A 200 12.89 25.10 17.65
C ALA A 200 12.33 23.69 17.46
N LYS A 201 11.80 23.06 18.51
CA LYS A 201 11.10 21.77 18.42
C LYS A 201 9.82 21.92 17.61
N GLU A 202 9.03 22.95 17.90
CA GLU A 202 7.83 23.30 17.13
C GLU A 202 8.20 23.59 15.67
N SER A 203 9.20 24.43 15.42
CA SER A 203 9.66 24.75 14.07
C SER A 203 10.15 23.51 13.31
N LEU A 204 10.88 22.61 13.97
CA LEU A 204 11.35 21.35 13.39
C LEU A 204 10.18 20.43 13.00
N SER A 205 9.15 20.35 13.85
CA SER A 205 7.94 19.55 13.57
C SER A 205 7.14 20.05 12.37
N GLN A 206 7.25 21.35 12.05
CA GLN A 206 6.58 21.96 10.90
C GLN A 206 7.37 21.84 9.58
N LEU A 207 8.61 21.32 9.62
CA LEU A 207 9.40 21.09 8.42
C LEU A 207 8.93 19.82 7.66
N PRO A 208 9.03 19.79 6.33
CA PRO A 208 8.81 18.63 5.50
C PRO A 208 9.70 17.47 5.93
N ASP A 209 9.17 16.26 5.85
CA ASP A 209 9.84 15.03 6.30
C ASP A 209 11.28 14.91 5.77
N HIS A 210 11.53 15.26 4.51
CA HIS A 210 12.89 15.21 3.93
C HIS A 210 13.88 16.14 4.67
N ASP A 211 13.51 17.41 4.85
CA ASP A 211 14.38 18.39 5.51
C ASP A 211 14.50 18.10 7.01
N ARG A 212 13.40 17.67 7.65
CA ARG A 212 13.40 17.23 9.05
C ARG A 212 14.35 16.04 9.25
N GLN A 213 14.28 15.02 8.38
CA GLN A 213 15.16 13.86 8.44
C GLN A 213 16.63 14.19 8.17
N GLU A 214 16.93 15.11 7.26
CA GLU A 214 18.32 15.56 7.01
C GLU A 214 18.91 16.20 8.28
N ILE A 215 18.12 17.06 8.93
CA ILE A 215 18.50 17.71 10.20
C ILE A 215 18.71 16.66 11.29
N LEU A 216 17.74 15.76 11.47
CA LEU A 216 17.80 14.72 12.48
C LEU A 216 18.98 13.74 12.30
N LYS A 217 19.27 13.31 11.07
CA LYS A 217 20.44 12.48 10.76
C LYS A 217 21.74 13.21 11.05
N THR A 218 21.82 14.49 10.68
CA THR A 218 22.97 15.34 10.96
C THR A 218 23.18 15.47 12.48
N ILE A 219 22.10 15.60 13.25
CA ILE A 219 22.16 15.63 14.72
C ILE A 219 22.68 14.31 15.28
N HIS A 220 22.15 13.18 14.82
CA HIS A 220 22.56 11.86 15.32
C HIS A 220 24.05 11.58 15.03
N LEU A 221 24.49 11.84 13.79
CA LEU A 221 25.89 11.71 13.37
C LEU A 221 26.85 12.60 14.17
N ASN A 222 26.41 13.81 14.51
CA ASN A 222 27.23 14.78 15.24
C ASN A 222 27.16 14.59 16.77
N SER A 223 26.09 14.01 17.31
CA SER A 223 26.01 13.62 18.73
C SER A 223 27.02 12.53 19.09
N GLN A 224 27.40 11.70 18.12
CA GLN A 224 28.44 10.67 18.25
C GLN A 224 29.86 11.22 18.08
N LYS A 225 30.01 12.41 17.48
CA LYS A 225 31.27 13.10 17.24
C LYS A 225 31.25 14.44 17.97
N SER A 226 31.45 14.43 19.30
CA SER A 226 31.50 15.59 20.20
C SER A 226 31.91 16.90 19.49
N GLY A 227 30.96 17.72 19.03
CA GLY A 227 31.36 18.89 18.25
C GLY A 227 30.30 19.70 17.50
N VAL A 228 29.02 19.70 17.90
CA VAL A 228 28.07 20.71 17.39
C VAL A 228 27.45 21.47 18.55
N THR A 229 27.71 22.77 18.59
CA THR A 229 27.11 23.73 19.53
C THR A 229 25.65 24.02 19.14
N ASN A 230 24.77 24.06 20.14
CA ASN A 230 23.31 24.19 20.01
C ASN A 230 22.84 25.36 19.12
N ASP A 231 23.60 26.45 19.10
CA ASP A 231 23.30 27.63 18.29
C ASP A 231 23.33 27.35 16.78
N HIS A 232 24.18 26.40 16.35
CA HIS A 232 24.27 26.01 14.95
C HIS A 232 23.01 25.23 14.50
N LEU A 233 22.43 24.44 15.42
CA LEU A 233 21.28 23.61 15.14
C LEU A 233 19.98 24.43 15.06
N GLY A 234 19.76 25.32 16.02
CA GLY A 234 18.66 26.28 15.97
C GLY A 234 18.75 27.20 14.75
N GLY A 235 19.97 27.60 14.36
CA GLY A 235 20.23 28.36 13.14
C GLY A 235 19.85 27.62 11.87
N LEU A 236 20.16 26.32 11.77
CA LEU A 236 19.87 25.50 10.61
C LEU A 236 18.36 25.22 10.46
N ILE A 237 17.66 24.99 11.56
CA ILE A 237 16.18 24.87 11.60
C ILE A 237 15.54 26.17 11.09
N LYS A 238 15.95 27.33 11.63
CA LYS A 238 15.44 28.64 11.19
C LYS A 238 15.75 28.92 9.72
N GLN A 239 16.94 28.55 9.24
CA GLN A 239 17.31 28.74 7.84
C GLN A 239 16.42 27.92 6.90
N LYS A 240 16.15 26.65 7.22
CA LYS A 240 15.28 25.77 6.44
C LYS A 240 13.82 26.25 6.48
N GLN A 241 13.32 26.64 7.66
CA GLN A 241 11.97 27.21 7.81
C GLN A 241 11.81 28.53 7.02
N GLN A 242 12.82 29.40 7.03
CA GLN A 242 12.81 30.63 6.21
C GLN A 242 12.93 30.35 4.72
N ALA A 243 13.71 29.35 4.31
CA ALA A 243 13.81 28.93 2.92
C ALA A 243 12.46 28.37 2.42
N GLN A 244 11.74 27.65 3.27
CA GLN A 244 10.42 27.14 2.97
C GLN A 244 9.36 28.24 2.91
N LEU A 245 9.33 29.17 3.87
CA LEU A 245 8.46 30.35 3.80
C LEU A 245 8.72 31.22 2.56
N LYS A 246 9.96 31.22 2.04
CA LYS A 246 10.31 31.87 0.77
C LYS A 246 9.86 31.07 -0.46
N LYS A 247 9.92 29.73 -0.40
CA LYS A 247 9.39 28.83 -1.46
C LYS A 247 7.86 28.89 -1.53
N ASP A 248 7.17 28.88 -0.39
CA ASP A 248 5.70 28.96 -0.31
C ASP A 248 5.16 30.30 -0.82
N LYS A 249 5.97 31.37 -0.77
CA LYS A 249 5.65 32.70 -1.34
C LYS A 249 6.02 32.86 -2.81
N ALA A 250 6.82 31.96 -3.39
CA ALA A 250 7.21 32.02 -4.79
C ALA A 250 6.20 31.21 -5.64
N VAL A 251 5.14 31.86 -6.11
CA VAL A 251 4.17 31.24 -7.03
C VAL A 251 4.89 30.87 -8.34
N PRO A 252 4.96 29.58 -8.72
CA PRO A 252 5.54 29.20 -10.00
C PRO A 252 4.70 29.75 -11.16
N THR A 253 5.32 30.45 -12.12
CA THR A 253 4.66 31.05 -13.30
C THR A 253 4.26 30.03 -14.38
N ASP A 254 4.38 28.73 -14.10
CA ASP A 254 4.05 27.64 -15.03
C ASP A 254 2.55 27.35 -15.14
N GLY A 255 1.72 28.07 -14.39
CA GLY A 255 0.26 27.95 -14.43
C GLY A 255 -0.28 26.71 -13.71
N TRP A 256 0.55 25.88 -13.08
CA TRP A 256 0.11 24.73 -12.26
C TRP A 256 0.07 25.04 -10.76
N GLY A 257 0.65 26.18 -10.36
CA GLY A 257 0.55 26.70 -8.99
C GLY A 257 1.22 25.79 -7.93
N PRO A 258 0.93 26.05 -6.64
CA PRO A 258 1.51 25.31 -5.51
C PRO A 258 0.89 23.92 -5.29
N LYS A 259 -0.22 23.60 -5.97
CA LYS A 259 -0.89 22.30 -5.85
C LYS A 259 -0.08 21.17 -6.52
N LEU A 260 0.78 21.52 -7.49
CA LEU A 260 1.84 20.65 -7.97
C LEU A 260 3.00 20.72 -6.96
N SER A 261 3.12 19.74 -6.07
CA SER A 261 4.15 19.69 -5.01
C SER A 261 5.54 19.31 -5.51
N LEU A 262 5.70 18.99 -6.80
CA LEU A 262 7.01 18.70 -7.39
C LEU A 262 7.87 19.96 -7.47
N GLU A 263 9.16 19.78 -7.21
CA GLU A 263 10.19 20.82 -7.31
C GLU A 263 11.28 20.45 -8.33
N GLY A 264 12.17 21.40 -8.65
CA GLY A 264 13.44 21.12 -9.33
C GLY A 264 13.35 20.34 -10.64
N LYS A 265 14.03 19.19 -10.70
CA LYS A 265 14.16 18.36 -11.91
C LYS A 265 12.89 17.55 -12.16
N GLU A 266 12.22 17.14 -11.10
CA GLU A 266 10.99 16.36 -11.10
C GLU A 266 9.83 17.21 -11.64
N ARG A 267 9.72 18.47 -11.20
CA ARG A 267 8.75 19.43 -11.75
C ARG A 267 8.96 19.63 -13.24
N LYS A 268 10.21 19.81 -13.68
CA LYS A 268 10.55 19.91 -15.10
C LYS A 268 10.15 18.64 -15.86
N GLN A 269 10.44 17.46 -15.32
CA GLN A 269 10.05 16.20 -15.95
C GLN A 269 8.54 16.06 -16.09
N PHE A 270 7.76 16.41 -15.07
CA PHE A 270 6.30 16.42 -15.15
C PHE A 270 5.83 17.37 -16.25
N LEU A 271 6.32 18.63 -16.24
CA LEU A 271 5.95 19.63 -17.24
C LEU A 271 6.31 19.18 -18.67
N PHE A 272 7.46 18.52 -18.86
CA PHE A 272 7.81 17.93 -20.17
C PHE A 272 6.90 16.76 -20.55
N SER A 273 6.55 15.89 -19.61
CA SER A 273 5.65 14.76 -19.89
C SER A 273 4.24 15.22 -20.29
N ILE A 274 3.71 16.28 -19.67
CA ILE A 274 2.38 16.80 -20.02
C ILE A 274 2.36 17.51 -21.38
N MET A 275 3.48 18.08 -21.83
CA MET A 275 3.61 18.70 -23.16
C MET A 275 3.51 17.68 -24.30
N GLU A 276 3.66 16.37 -24.02
CA GLU A 276 3.45 15.31 -25.01
C GLU A 276 1.95 15.10 -25.34
N PHE A 277 1.03 15.70 -24.56
CA PHE A 277 -0.41 15.61 -24.78
C PHE A 277 -0.99 16.86 -25.46
N PRO A 278 -2.10 16.74 -26.22
CA PRO A 278 -2.83 17.89 -26.74
C PRO A 278 -3.31 18.85 -25.64
N GLN A 279 -3.47 20.13 -25.95
CA GLN A 279 -3.89 21.15 -24.97
C GLN A 279 -5.20 20.79 -24.23
N ALA A 280 -6.15 20.16 -24.92
CA ALA A 280 -7.40 19.71 -24.31
C ALA A 280 -7.18 18.68 -23.19
N ASP A 281 -6.18 17.80 -23.34
CA ASP A 281 -5.83 16.76 -22.38
C ASP A 281 -5.02 17.32 -21.21
N GLN A 282 -4.13 18.30 -21.49
CA GLN A 282 -3.45 19.07 -20.45
C GLN A 282 -4.44 19.82 -19.55
N ASN A 283 -5.46 20.46 -20.15
CA ASN A 283 -6.50 21.16 -19.41
C ASN A 283 -7.35 20.17 -18.58
N ALA A 284 -7.68 19.00 -19.14
CA ALA A 284 -8.41 17.96 -18.41
C ALA A 284 -7.62 17.45 -17.19
N LEU A 285 -6.30 17.25 -17.33
CA LEU A 285 -5.43 16.87 -16.22
C LEU A 285 -5.39 17.95 -15.14
N LYS A 286 -5.29 19.22 -15.54
CA LYS A 286 -5.29 20.35 -14.62
C LYS A 286 -6.61 20.47 -13.86
N ASP A 287 -7.74 20.38 -14.55
CA ASP A 287 -9.07 20.38 -13.94
C ASP A 287 -9.25 19.22 -12.95
N LEU A 288 -8.71 18.04 -13.26
CA LEU A 288 -8.70 16.92 -12.32
C LEU A 288 -7.89 17.29 -11.08
N PHE A 289 -6.65 17.76 -11.26
CA PHE A 289 -5.78 18.17 -10.16
C PHE A 289 -6.43 19.22 -9.27
N ASP A 290 -7.18 20.17 -9.83
CA ASP A 290 -7.90 21.19 -9.07
C ASP A 290 -9.05 20.61 -8.23
N LYS A 291 -9.66 19.50 -8.65
CA LYS A 291 -10.79 18.83 -7.97
C LYS A 291 -10.41 17.72 -7.01
N VAL A 292 -9.20 17.16 -7.12
CA VAL A 292 -8.72 16.12 -6.19
C VAL A 292 -8.02 16.72 -4.96
N ASN A 293 -8.00 15.95 -3.87
CA ASN A 293 -7.37 16.33 -2.61
C ASN A 293 -5.85 16.38 -2.76
N ARG A 294 -5.19 17.21 -1.94
CA ARG A 294 -3.73 17.39 -1.99
C ARG A 294 -2.98 16.06 -1.79
N ASP A 295 -3.36 15.25 -0.81
CA ASP A 295 -2.73 13.96 -0.53
C ASP A 295 -2.82 12.99 -1.71
N SER A 296 -3.94 13.02 -2.46
CA SER A 296 -4.12 12.20 -3.66
C SER A 296 -3.20 12.63 -4.80
N ILE A 297 -2.96 13.93 -4.93
CA ILE A 297 -2.01 14.49 -5.89
C ILE A 297 -0.58 14.10 -5.51
N GLU A 298 -0.22 14.23 -4.22
CA GLU A 298 1.11 13.85 -3.72
C GLU A 298 1.39 12.36 -3.92
N ASN A 299 0.41 11.50 -3.62
CA ASN A 299 0.47 10.07 -3.90
C ASN A 299 0.66 9.80 -5.40
N PHE A 300 -0.11 10.45 -6.26
CA PHE A 300 0.05 10.30 -7.70
C PHE A 300 1.44 10.72 -8.19
N LEU A 301 1.98 11.82 -7.66
CA LEU A 301 3.28 12.38 -8.08
C LEU A 301 4.48 11.59 -7.55
N SER A 302 4.27 10.68 -6.59
CA SER A 302 5.32 9.79 -6.06
C SER A 302 6.07 8.98 -7.12
N VAL A 303 5.41 8.70 -8.26
CA VAL A 303 6.01 7.99 -9.43
C VAL A 303 7.21 8.72 -10.04
N TYR A 304 7.37 10.02 -9.77
CA TYR A 304 8.53 10.79 -10.21
C TYR A 304 9.76 10.57 -9.33
N HIS A 305 9.56 10.12 -8.08
CA HIS A 305 10.63 9.85 -7.12
C HIS A 305 11.15 8.40 -7.23
N THR A 306 10.29 7.41 -7.43
CA THR A 306 10.69 5.98 -7.53
C THR A 306 9.73 5.15 -8.41
N GLY A 307 10.18 3.98 -8.86
CA GLY A 307 9.32 2.89 -9.39
C GLY A 307 8.85 2.98 -10.85
N PHE A 308 8.79 4.17 -11.46
CA PHE A 308 8.32 4.35 -12.84
C PHE A 308 9.39 4.97 -13.74
N ASN A 309 9.58 4.41 -14.93
CA ASN A 309 10.41 4.99 -15.99
C ASN A 309 9.64 6.07 -16.79
N LYS A 310 10.32 6.80 -17.68
CA LYS A 310 9.71 7.91 -18.45
C LYS A 310 8.44 7.48 -19.20
N LYS A 311 8.49 6.34 -19.90
CA LYS A 311 7.38 5.84 -20.72
C LYS A 311 6.18 5.49 -19.85
N GLU A 312 6.41 4.78 -18.74
CA GLU A 312 5.34 4.39 -17.81
C GLU A 312 4.67 5.62 -17.16
N ARG A 313 5.43 6.68 -16.86
CA ARG A 313 4.87 7.94 -16.31
C ARG A 313 3.94 8.62 -17.32
N ILE A 314 4.32 8.65 -18.59
CA ILE A 314 3.49 9.22 -19.66
C ILE A 314 2.23 8.37 -19.86
N GLU A 315 2.37 7.05 -19.95
CA GLU A 315 1.21 6.15 -20.10
C GLU A 315 0.26 6.25 -18.91
N LEU A 316 0.79 6.40 -17.68
CA LEU A 316 -0.02 6.59 -16.49
C LEU A 316 -0.77 7.94 -16.52
N LEU A 317 -0.10 9.04 -16.92
CA LEU A 317 -0.76 10.34 -17.13
C LEU A 317 -1.89 10.23 -18.16
N GLY A 318 -1.62 9.59 -19.31
CA GLY A 318 -2.62 9.35 -20.34
C GLY A 318 -3.80 8.51 -19.85
N THR A 319 -3.54 7.51 -19.01
CA THR A 319 -4.55 6.66 -18.38
C THR A 319 -5.50 7.47 -17.51
N ILE A 320 -4.95 8.33 -16.65
CA ILE A 320 -5.75 9.17 -15.76
C ILE A 320 -6.54 10.22 -16.54
N ILE A 321 -5.94 10.84 -17.55
CA ILE A 321 -6.62 11.79 -18.44
C ILE A 321 -7.80 11.10 -19.14
N TYR A 322 -7.57 9.92 -19.71
CA TYR A 322 -8.61 9.14 -20.38
C TYR A 322 -9.77 8.80 -19.45
N LEU A 323 -9.46 8.30 -18.24
CA LEU A 323 -10.47 8.00 -17.24
C LEU A 323 -11.25 9.24 -16.83
N TYR A 324 -10.58 10.37 -16.59
CA TYR A 324 -11.24 11.61 -16.18
C TYR A 324 -12.15 12.18 -17.26
N LYS A 325 -11.72 12.16 -18.54
CA LYS A 325 -12.56 12.62 -19.65
C LYS A 325 -13.80 11.75 -19.83
N GLY A 326 -13.68 10.44 -19.59
CA GLY A 326 -14.80 9.51 -19.68
C GLY A 326 -15.74 9.55 -18.49
N TRP A 327 -15.20 9.64 -17.26
CA TRP A 327 -15.94 9.47 -16.00
C TRP A 327 -15.43 10.39 -14.88
N PRO A 328 -15.58 11.72 -15.00
CA PRO A 328 -15.00 12.66 -14.06
C PRO A 328 -15.34 12.37 -12.57
N PRO A 329 -16.61 12.11 -12.20
CA PRO A 329 -16.96 11.84 -10.80
C PRO A 329 -16.32 10.57 -10.26
N LEU A 330 -16.22 9.53 -11.10
CA LEU A 330 -15.66 8.24 -10.72
C LEU A 330 -14.14 8.30 -10.59
N THR A 331 -13.46 9.04 -11.47
CA THR A 331 -12.02 9.26 -11.40
C THR A 331 -11.64 10.10 -10.18
N ILE A 332 -12.40 11.16 -9.87
CA ILE A 332 -12.18 11.95 -8.64
C ILE A 332 -12.37 11.06 -7.40
N LYS A 333 -13.43 10.23 -7.38
CA LYS A 333 -13.70 9.28 -6.29
C LYS A 333 -12.58 8.24 -6.14
N LEU A 334 -12.07 7.72 -7.26
CA LEU A 334 -10.92 6.81 -7.31
C LEU A 334 -9.67 7.46 -6.72
N CYS A 335 -9.37 8.72 -7.06
CA CYS A 335 -8.20 9.43 -6.55
C CYS A 335 -8.31 9.79 -5.06
N ASN A 336 -9.46 10.31 -4.62
CA ASN A 336 -9.63 10.85 -3.26
C ASN A 336 -9.91 9.77 -2.22
N THR A 337 -10.70 8.76 -2.59
CA THR A 337 -11.24 7.78 -1.65
C THR A 337 -11.37 6.40 -2.30
N PRO A 338 -10.26 5.73 -2.68
CA PRO A 338 -10.31 4.44 -3.37
C PRO A 338 -11.07 3.37 -2.59
N SER A 339 -11.04 3.42 -1.25
CA SER A 339 -11.75 2.53 -0.34
C SER A 339 -13.28 2.65 -0.44
N SER A 340 -13.80 3.79 -0.91
CA SER A 340 -15.24 4.05 -1.05
C SER A 340 -15.82 3.55 -2.39
N LEU A 341 -14.98 3.04 -3.28
CA LEU A 341 -15.40 2.48 -4.56
C LEU A 341 -16.19 1.19 -4.32
N SER A 342 -17.45 1.20 -4.75
CA SER A 342 -18.28 0.00 -4.75
C SER A 342 -17.74 -1.05 -5.73
N ASN A 343 -18.21 -2.29 -5.61
CA ASN A 343 -17.87 -3.34 -6.57
C ASN A 343 -18.32 -2.96 -8.00
N PHE A 344 -19.40 -2.20 -8.16
CA PHE A 344 -19.86 -1.69 -9.45
C PHE A 344 -18.94 -0.60 -10.00
N ASP A 345 -18.42 0.28 -9.14
CA ASP A 345 -17.44 1.30 -9.52
C ASP A 345 -16.15 0.64 -10.04
N ARG A 346 -15.64 -0.36 -9.31
CA ARG A 346 -14.43 -1.12 -9.66
C ARG A 346 -14.61 -1.90 -10.96
N LEU A 347 -15.75 -2.58 -11.14
CA LEU A 347 -16.06 -3.31 -12.37
C LEU A 347 -16.20 -2.36 -13.57
N SER A 348 -16.76 -1.17 -13.34
CA SER A 348 -16.91 -0.16 -14.40
C SER A 348 -15.56 0.38 -14.85
N ILE A 349 -14.66 0.69 -13.92
CA ILE A 349 -13.27 1.07 -14.23
C ILE A 349 -12.60 -0.04 -15.02
N TRP A 350 -12.63 -1.28 -14.51
CA TRP A 350 -11.98 -2.43 -15.12
C TRP A 350 -12.46 -2.72 -16.56
N LYS A 351 -13.77 -2.65 -16.83
CA LYS A 351 -14.34 -2.84 -18.17
C LYS A 351 -13.93 -1.78 -19.19
N LYS A 352 -13.45 -0.62 -18.73
CA LYS A 352 -13.18 0.56 -19.55
C LYS A 352 -11.69 0.86 -19.67
N THR A 353 -10.87 0.25 -18.83
CA THR A 353 -9.41 0.27 -18.89
C THR A 353 -8.87 -0.87 -19.77
N THR A 354 -7.81 -0.62 -20.51
CA THR A 354 -7.05 -1.68 -21.20
C THR A 354 -6.19 -2.47 -20.22
N SER A 355 -5.70 -3.66 -20.63
CA SER A 355 -4.81 -4.49 -19.81
C SER A 355 -3.59 -3.71 -19.31
N ASP A 356 -2.98 -2.88 -20.17
CA ASP A 356 -1.80 -2.08 -19.83
C ASP A 356 -2.13 -0.96 -18.84
N GLN A 357 -3.31 -0.35 -18.96
CA GLN A 357 -3.79 0.66 -18.02
C GLN A 357 -4.07 0.06 -16.63
N VAL A 358 -4.64 -1.15 -16.58
CA VAL A 358 -4.82 -1.88 -15.32
C VAL A 358 -3.47 -2.18 -14.68
N ILE A 359 -2.49 -2.66 -15.44
CA ILE A 359 -1.14 -2.95 -14.94
C ILE A 359 -0.50 -1.70 -14.32
N LEU A 360 -0.59 -0.54 -14.99
CA LEU A 360 -0.02 0.70 -14.48
C LEU A 360 -0.74 1.20 -13.21
N LEU A 361 -2.07 1.07 -13.15
CA LEU A 361 -2.83 1.42 -11.96
C LEU A 361 -2.55 0.47 -10.79
N THR A 362 -2.36 -0.82 -11.04
CA THR A 362 -1.96 -1.80 -10.03
C THR A 362 -0.54 -1.52 -9.54
N LYS A 363 0.40 -1.23 -10.43
CA LYS A 363 1.78 -0.86 -10.06
C LYS A 363 1.83 0.44 -9.25
N LEU A 364 0.95 1.40 -9.56
CA LEU A 364 0.79 2.62 -8.76
C LEU A 364 0.25 2.27 -7.36
N ASP A 365 -0.77 1.42 -7.28
CA ASP A 365 -1.34 0.97 -5.99
C ASP A 365 -0.30 0.24 -5.13
N GLU A 366 0.50 -0.65 -5.72
CA GLU A 366 1.62 -1.32 -5.05
C GLU A 366 2.66 -0.32 -4.54
N LEU A 367 3.02 0.69 -5.34
CA LEU A 367 3.96 1.74 -4.94
C LEU A 367 3.43 2.62 -3.80
N LEU A 368 2.11 2.78 -3.70
CA LEU A 368 1.46 3.52 -2.61
C LEU A 368 1.27 2.68 -1.34
N GLN A 369 1.31 1.35 -1.47
CA GLN A 369 1.20 0.41 -0.35
C GLN A 369 2.57 0.04 0.27
N GLY A 370 3.66 0.18 -0.49
CA GLY A 370 5.05 0.12 0.01
C GLY A 370 5.45 1.37 0.78
#